data_AF-A0A8B9B1K5-F1
#
_entry.id   AF-A0A8B9B1K5-F1
#
_cell.length_a   1.000
_cell.length_b   1.000
_cell.length_c   1.000
_cell.angle_alpha   90.00
_cell.angle_beta   90.00
_cell.angle_gamma   90.00
#
_symmetry.space_group_name_H-M   'P 1'
#
loop_
_entity.id
_entity.type
_entity.pdbx_description
1 polymer ?
#
loop_
_entity_poly.entity_id
_entity_poly.type
_entity_poly.pdbx_seq_one_letter_code
_entity_poly.pdbx_strand_id
1 'polypeptide(L)'
;MLLPELSSSLLRRRGSKTLLSFLHHRRLGYLLYFSSSSATTAAAAPAAVKNSYLEPQFMVEYLITSSGLSPSEAAKASKHLRRIKSPQQPDSVLGFFKSHGFDDADIKKIVSCQPRCLGFDVEKSLAPKFRAVRDLGFSQSDLLNLFLSQSPVLNFRLHRTLLPRIELWRNLFGSMEILKKFIKRKQRFLSYSIEKRILPNLSLLRDCGIPDQKISLIVKRQPTLIVRRPDSLRHFSRSR
;
A
#
# COMPACT_ATOMS: atom_id res chain seq x y z
N MET A 1 -32.26 -3.62 48.47
CA MET A 1 -30.98 -3.91 49.17
C MET A 1 -30.20 -4.89 48.32
N LEU A 2 -28.92 -4.79 48.01
CA LEU A 2 -27.90 -3.73 48.08
C LEU A 2 -26.69 -4.32 47.29
N LEU A 3 -25.92 -3.44 46.65
CA LEU A 3 -24.60 -3.67 46.04
C LEU A 3 -23.58 -4.37 46.98
N PRO A 4 -22.47 -4.89 46.43
CA PRO A 4 -21.20 -4.12 46.43
C PRO A 4 -20.47 -4.23 45.06
N GLU A 5 -20.11 -3.14 44.37
CA GLU A 5 -18.96 -2.21 44.57
C GLU A 5 -17.57 -2.86 44.72
N LEU A 6 -16.85 -2.83 43.58
CA LEU A 6 -15.42 -2.55 43.34
C LEU A 6 -14.31 -3.03 44.32
N SER A 7 -13.33 -3.76 43.75
CA SER A 7 -11.90 -3.54 44.08
C SER A 7 -10.95 -3.96 42.93
N SER A 8 -10.71 -3.02 42.01
CA SER A 8 -9.38 -2.49 41.65
C SER A 8 -8.11 -3.38 41.79
N SER A 9 -7.90 -4.39 40.92
CA SER A 9 -6.55 -5.02 40.82
C SER A 9 -6.07 -5.51 39.44
N LEU A 10 -6.82 -5.37 38.35
CA LEU A 10 -6.41 -5.94 37.03
C LEU A 10 -5.97 -4.93 35.95
N LEU A 11 -5.78 -3.64 36.28
CA LEU A 11 -5.38 -2.61 35.32
C LEU A 11 -3.95 -2.06 35.52
N ARG A 12 -3.01 -2.88 35.99
CA ARG A 12 -1.58 -2.53 35.99
C ARG A 12 -0.73 -3.63 35.40
N ARG A 13 0.20 -3.21 34.53
CA ARG A 13 1.25 -3.98 33.83
C ARG A 13 0.81 -4.80 32.62
N ARG A 14 0.90 -4.18 31.44
CA ARG A 14 1.65 -4.81 30.33
C ARG A 14 2.39 -3.74 29.52
N GLY A 15 3.66 -3.56 29.89
CA GLY A 15 4.58 -2.64 29.22
C GLY A 15 4.95 -3.10 27.82
N SER A 16 5.20 -2.09 26.98
CA SER A 16 5.70 -2.13 25.60
C SER A 16 6.99 -2.94 25.43
N LYS A 17 6.86 -4.26 25.25
CA LYS A 17 7.97 -5.12 24.76
C LYS A 17 7.64 -5.88 23.46
N THR A 18 6.47 -5.70 22.88
CA THR A 18 6.01 -6.52 21.74
C THR A 18 6.37 -5.96 20.35
N LEU A 19 6.97 -4.77 20.24
CA LEU A 19 7.24 -4.16 18.94
C LEU A 19 8.59 -4.58 18.31
N LEU A 20 9.50 -5.20 19.07
CA LEU A 20 10.80 -5.67 18.56
C LEU A 20 10.85 -7.18 18.28
N SER A 21 9.94 -7.98 18.82
CA SER A 21 9.96 -9.45 18.66
C SER A 21 9.39 -9.95 17.34
N PHE A 22 8.67 -9.12 16.59
CA PHE A 22 8.01 -9.53 15.33
C PHE A 22 8.83 -9.25 14.06
N LEU A 23 9.97 -8.55 14.17
CA LEU A 23 10.78 -8.17 12.99
C LEU A 23 12.15 -8.86 12.90
N HIS A 24 12.49 -9.74 13.84
CA HIS A 24 13.80 -10.42 13.87
C HIS A 24 13.81 -11.90 13.47
N HIS A 25 12.67 -12.54 13.18
CA HIS A 25 12.65 -13.92 12.67
C HIS A 25 12.22 -14.00 11.21
N ARG A 26 13.22 -14.09 10.31
CA ARG A 26 13.28 -14.96 9.11
C ARG A 26 14.26 -14.41 8.08
N ARG A 27 15.54 -14.56 8.38
CA ARG A 27 16.61 -14.73 7.39
C ARG A 27 17.15 -16.13 7.64
N LEU A 28 17.10 -17.02 6.65
CA LEU A 28 18.01 -18.17 6.43
C LEU A 28 17.46 -19.07 5.30
N GLY A 29 18.38 -19.53 4.43
CA GLY A 29 18.20 -20.56 3.39
C GLY A 29 17.47 -20.07 2.13
N TYR A 30 17.90 -20.30 0.89
CA TYR A 30 18.57 -21.47 0.37
C TYR A 30 19.43 -21.10 -0.86
N LEU A 31 20.64 -21.64 -0.89
CA LEU A 31 21.56 -21.66 -2.03
C LEU A 31 21.62 -23.10 -2.57
N LEU A 32 21.59 -23.19 -3.91
CA LEU A 32 22.18 -24.21 -4.79
C LEU A 32 21.61 -25.64 -4.78
N TYR A 33 20.95 -25.97 -5.90
CA TYR A 33 20.97 -27.27 -6.61
C TYR A 33 20.20 -27.04 -7.94
N PHE A 34 20.54 -27.52 -9.14
CA PHE A 34 21.70 -28.21 -9.73
C PHE A 34 21.64 -27.98 -11.26
N SER A 35 22.76 -28.23 -11.92
CA SER A 35 23.02 -28.24 -13.37
C SER A 35 21.99 -28.95 -14.26
N SER A 36 21.88 -28.49 -15.51
CA SER A 36 22.48 -29.20 -16.66
C SER A 36 22.40 -28.36 -17.94
N SER A 37 23.57 -28.20 -18.58
CA SER A 37 23.70 -27.63 -19.91
C SER A 37 23.54 -28.74 -20.95
N SER A 38 22.90 -28.44 -22.08
CA SER A 38 23.07 -29.18 -23.33
C SER A 38 22.83 -28.22 -24.49
N ALA A 39 23.80 -28.17 -25.38
CA ALA A 39 23.76 -27.42 -26.63
C ALA A 39 23.18 -28.30 -27.73
N THR A 40 22.32 -27.74 -28.59
CA THR A 40 22.12 -28.26 -29.95
C THR A 40 21.74 -27.13 -30.89
N THR A 41 22.14 -27.33 -32.14
CA THR A 41 22.39 -26.40 -33.23
C THR A 41 21.15 -25.86 -33.96
N ALA A 42 21.37 -24.69 -34.56
CA ALA A 42 20.65 -23.94 -35.60
C ALA A 42 19.52 -24.61 -36.42
N ALA A 43 18.47 -23.83 -36.66
CA ALA A 43 17.78 -23.76 -37.96
C ALA A 43 17.20 -22.35 -38.16
N ALA A 44 17.50 -21.75 -39.31
CA ALA A 44 17.04 -20.42 -39.71
C ALA A 44 15.55 -20.45 -40.10
N ALA A 45 14.79 -19.45 -39.65
CA ALA A 45 13.42 -19.16 -40.08
C ALA A 45 13.28 -17.65 -40.31
N PRO A 46 12.39 -17.22 -41.22
CA PRO A 46 12.56 -16.01 -42.02
C PRO A 46 12.40 -14.74 -41.19
N ALA A 47 13.05 -13.68 -41.66
CA ALA A 47 13.10 -12.37 -41.04
C ALA A 47 11.69 -11.84 -40.71
N ALA A 48 11.30 -12.01 -39.44
CA ALA A 48 10.17 -11.32 -38.87
C ALA A 48 10.48 -9.82 -38.89
N VAL A 49 9.68 -9.07 -39.65
CA VAL A 49 9.65 -7.61 -39.62
C VAL A 49 9.51 -7.19 -38.17
N LYS A 50 10.62 -6.75 -37.56
CA LYS A 50 10.64 -6.18 -36.21
C LYS A 50 9.97 -4.82 -36.27
N ASN A 51 8.64 -4.80 -36.19
CA ASN A 51 7.90 -3.60 -35.84
C ASN A 51 8.10 -3.31 -34.35
N SER A 52 9.29 -2.82 -34.00
CA SER A 52 9.65 -2.34 -32.66
C SER A 52 8.83 -1.11 -32.22
N TYR A 53 7.97 -0.57 -33.08
CA TYR A 53 7.21 0.66 -32.86
C TYR A 53 5.74 0.48 -32.46
N LEU A 54 5.14 -0.71 -32.61
CA LEU A 54 3.71 -0.94 -32.35
C LEU A 54 3.39 -1.26 -30.87
N GLU A 55 4.32 -1.89 -30.15
CA GLU A 55 4.12 -2.34 -28.76
C GLU A 55 3.84 -1.20 -27.75
N PRO A 56 4.51 -0.02 -27.83
CA PRO A 56 4.16 1.11 -26.97
C PRO A 56 2.83 1.77 -27.35
N GLN A 57 2.43 1.68 -28.62
CA GLN A 57 1.23 2.35 -29.15
C GLN A 57 -0.04 1.66 -28.67
N PHE A 58 -0.09 0.32 -28.72
CA PHE A 58 -1.24 -0.46 -28.24
C PHE A 58 -1.65 -0.08 -26.82
N MET A 59 -0.70 -0.03 -25.89
CA MET A 59 -1.02 0.27 -24.48
C MET A 59 -1.48 1.72 -24.29
N VAL A 60 -0.98 2.67 -25.09
CA VAL A 60 -1.45 4.06 -25.02
C VAL A 60 -2.90 4.15 -25.49
N GLU A 61 -3.22 3.55 -26.64
CA GLU A 61 -4.57 3.51 -27.18
C GLU A 61 -5.54 2.80 -26.22
N TYR A 62 -5.13 1.65 -25.69
CA TYR A 62 -5.89 0.89 -24.69
C TYR A 62 -6.23 1.74 -23.44
N LEU A 63 -5.26 2.48 -22.91
CA LEU A 63 -5.49 3.31 -21.71
C LEU A 63 -6.45 4.49 -21.98
N ILE A 64 -6.46 5.02 -23.19
CA ILE A 64 -7.38 6.08 -23.60
C ILE A 64 -8.80 5.51 -23.69
N THR A 65 -8.98 4.40 -24.40
CA THR A 65 -10.30 3.82 -24.67
C THR A 65 -10.90 3.11 -23.46
N SER A 66 -10.11 2.30 -22.75
CA SER A 66 -10.61 1.38 -21.71
C SER A 66 -10.54 1.95 -20.30
N SER A 67 -9.67 2.94 -20.06
CA SER A 67 -9.50 3.59 -18.74
C SER A 67 -9.84 5.10 -18.76
N GLY A 68 -10.19 5.66 -19.92
CA GLY A 68 -10.60 7.06 -20.06
C GLY A 68 -9.48 8.09 -19.79
N LEU A 69 -8.21 7.69 -19.89
CA LEU A 69 -7.07 8.60 -19.69
C LEU A 69 -6.95 9.59 -20.85
N SER A 70 -6.44 10.80 -20.59
CA SER A 70 -6.03 11.68 -21.68
C SER A 70 -4.81 11.11 -22.43
N PRO A 71 -4.55 11.49 -23.69
CA PRO A 71 -3.39 11.01 -24.44
C PRO A 71 -2.05 11.23 -23.71
N SER A 72 -1.90 12.38 -23.03
CA SER A 72 -0.70 12.70 -22.23
C SER A 72 -0.54 11.80 -21.00
N GLU A 73 -1.64 11.53 -20.28
CA GLU A 73 -1.62 10.61 -19.13
C GLU A 73 -1.36 9.18 -19.57
N ALA A 74 -2.01 8.73 -20.65
CA ALA A 74 -1.84 7.40 -21.21
C ALA A 74 -0.39 7.16 -21.67
N ALA A 75 0.23 8.13 -22.36
CA ALA A 75 1.63 8.07 -22.76
C ALA A 75 2.62 8.02 -21.58
N LYS A 76 2.28 8.65 -20.44
CA LYS A 76 3.08 8.55 -19.21
C LYS A 76 2.89 7.20 -18.53
N ALA A 77 1.65 6.75 -18.42
CA ALA A 77 1.27 5.49 -17.78
C ALA A 77 1.82 4.27 -18.52
N SER A 78 1.78 4.26 -19.86
CA SER A 78 2.25 3.15 -20.70
C SER A 78 3.73 2.82 -20.48
N LYS A 79 4.55 3.81 -20.12
CA LYS A 79 5.98 3.60 -19.78
C LYS A 79 6.17 2.64 -18.61
N HIS A 80 5.18 2.50 -17.73
CA HIS A 80 5.20 1.57 -16.60
C HIS A 80 4.64 0.18 -16.93
N LEU A 81 4.07 0.00 -18.13
CA LEU A 81 3.33 -1.19 -18.57
C LEU A 81 3.97 -1.89 -19.76
N ARG A 82 5.23 -1.55 -20.08
CA ARG A 82 5.99 -2.08 -21.23
C ARG A 82 6.08 -3.61 -21.35
N ARG A 83 5.79 -4.35 -20.27
CA ARG A 83 5.81 -5.82 -20.24
C ARG A 83 4.46 -6.44 -20.58
N ILE A 84 3.39 -5.65 -20.57
CA ILE A 84 2.04 -6.09 -20.91
C ILE A 84 1.84 -5.89 -22.40
N LYS A 85 1.61 -6.99 -23.11
CA LYS A 85 1.48 -7.01 -24.58
C LYS A 85 0.06 -7.33 -25.05
N SER A 86 -0.86 -7.51 -24.12
CA SER A 86 -2.19 -8.02 -24.41
C SER A 86 -3.20 -7.49 -23.39
N PRO A 87 -4.47 -7.29 -23.78
CA PRO A 87 -5.45 -6.65 -22.91
C PRO A 87 -6.01 -7.57 -21.83
N GLN A 88 -5.87 -8.91 -21.93
CA GLN A 88 -6.58 -9.81 -21.00
C GLN A 88 -6.20 -9.57 -19.52
N GLN A 89 -4.92 -9.29 -19.25
CA GLN A 89 -4.46 -9.02 -17.89
C GLN A 89 -4.99 -7.69 -17.34
N PRO A 90 -4.85 -6.55 -18.05
CA PRO A 90 -5.56 -5.31 -17.72
C PRO A 90 -7.08 -5.47 -17.57
N ASP A 91 -7.75 -6.13 -18.52
CA ASP A 91 -9.21 -6.31 -18.52
C ASP A 91 -9.68 -7.09 -17.29
N SER A 92 -8.93 -8.13 -16.90
CA SER A 92 -9.18 -8.88 -15.66
C SER A 92 -9.11 -7.97 -14.43
N VAL A 93 -8.11 -7.08 -14.37
CA VAL A 93 -7.96 -6.11 -13.27
C VAL A 93 -9.09 -5.08 -13.27
N LEU A 94 -9.44 -4.52 -14.44
CA LEU A 94 -10.54 -3.56 -14.56
C LEU A 94 -11.87 -4.20 -14.17
N GLY A 95 -12.15 -5.41 -14.66
CA GLY A 95 -13.33 -6.19 -14.30
C GLY A 95 -13.41 -6.49 -12.80
N PHE A 96 -12.27 -6.82 -12.17
CA PHE A 96 -12.20 -7.00 -10.72
C PHE A 96 -12.53 -5.71 -9.95
N PHE A 97 -12.03 -4.55 -10.39
CA PHE A 97 -12.43 -3.29 -9.77
C PHE A 97 -13.92 -3.01 -9.97
N LYS A 98 -14.46 -3.20 -11.18
CA LYS A 98 -15.91 -3.01 -11.43
C LYS A 98 -16.77 -3.93 -10.56
N SER A 99 -16.39 -5.20 -10.39
CA SER A 99 -17.12 -6.14 -9.53
C SER A 99 -17.07 -5.77 -8.03
N HIS A 100 -16.10 -4.93 -7.63
CA HIS A 100 -16.00 -4.36 -6.30
C HIS A 100 -16.60 -2.94 -6.21
N GLY A 101 -17.37 -2.52 -7.20
CA GLY A 101 -18.13 -1.26 -7.16
C GLY A 101 -17.29 0.00 -7.38
N PHE A 102 -16.10 -0.11 -8.00
CA PHE A 102 -15.41 1.06 -8.54
C PHE A 102 -16.03 1.44 -9.88
N ASP A 103 -16.40 2.70 -10.04
CA ASP A 103 -16.88 3.24 -11.31
C ASP A 103 -15.73 3.60 -12.27
N ASP A 104 -16.05 4.02 -13.49
CA ASP A 104 -15.03 4.35 -14.50
C ASP A 104 -14.16 5.56 -14.09
N ALA A 105 -14.70 6.52 -13.31
CA ALA A 105 -13.96 7.68 -12.84
C ALA A 105 -12.95 7.29 -11.73
N ASP A 106 -13.37 6.41 -10.84
CA ASP A 106 -12.55 5.79 -9.80
C ASP A 106 -11.41 4.97 -10.41
N ILE A 107 -11.73 4.14 -11.42
CA ILE A 107 -10.75 3.34 -12.17
C ILE A 107 -9.75 4.28 -12.88
N LYS A 108 -10.22 5.29 -13.60
CA LYS A 108 -9.37 6.30 -14.25
C LYS A 108 -8.39 6.91 -13.25
N LYS A 109 -8.88 7.28 -12.06
CA LYS A 109 -8.06 7.86 -11.00
C LYS A 109 -7.00 6.89 -10.47
N ILE A 110 -7.37 5.63 -10.24
CA ILE A 110 -6.44 4.58 -9.80
C ILE A 110 -5.37 4.33 -10.84
N VAL A 111 -5.76 4.15 -12.11
CA VAL A 111 -4.85 3.85 -13.22
C VAL A 111 -3.91 5.04 -13.48
N SER A 112 -4.41 6.27 -13.44
CA SER A 112 -3.58 7.48 -13.58
C SER A 112 -2.55 7.59 -12.44
N CYS A 113 -2.94 7.30 -11.19
CA CYS A 113 -2.03 7.34 -10.06
C CYS A 113 -1.08 6.14 -9.99
N GLN A 114 -1.54 4.97 -10.42
CA GLN A 114 -0.84 3.70 -10.23
C GLN A 114 -1.00 2.75 -11.43
N PRO A 115 -0.41 3.06 -12.60
CA PRO A 115 -0.62 2.28 -13.83
C PRO A 115 -0.28 0.79 -13.65
N ARG A 116 0.81 0.49 -12.92
CA ARG A 116 1.29 -0.88 -12.69
C ARG A 116 0.26 -1.84 -12.10
N CYS A 117 -0.83 -1.35 -11.50
CA CYS A 117 -1.88 -2.22 -11.00
C CYS A 117 -2.54 -3.06 -12.09
N LEU A 118 -2.53 -2.60 -13.35
CA LEU A 118 -3.07 -3.33 -14.51
C LEU A 118 -2.27 -4.60 -14.86
N GLY A 119 -1.07 -4.76 -14.29
CA GLY A 119 -0.25 -5.96 -14.46
C GLY A 119 -0.35 -6.95 -13.30
N PHE A 120 -1.30 -6.77 -12.37
CA PHE A 120 -1.43 -7.62 -11.20
C PHE A 120 -2.34 -8.81 -11.46
N ASP A 121 -1.86 -10.00 -11.11
CA ASP A 121 -2.68 -11.22 -11.06
C ASP A 121 -3.80 -11.04 -10.03
N VAL A 122 -5.05 -11.11 -10.48
CA VAL A 122 -6.23 -10.84 -9.65
C VAL A 122 -6.30 -11.84 -8.49
N GLU A 123 -6.23 -13.13 -8.78
CA GLU A 123 -6.42 -14.20 -7.80
C GLU A 123 -5.25 -14.31 -6.83
N LYS A 124 -4.02 -14.08 -7.30
CA LYS A 124 -2.81 -14.20 -6.47
C LYS A 124 -2.47 -12.93 -5.70
N SER A 125 -3.00 -11.77 -6.08
CA SER A 125 -2.53 -10.51 -5.51
C SER A 125 -3.61 -9.49 -5.12
N LEU A 126 -4.64 -9.27 -5.94
CA LEU A 126 -5.68 -8.29 -5.64
C LEU A 126 -6.75 -8.89 -4.72
N ALA A 127 -7.32 -10.04 -5.07
CA ALA A 127 -8.36 -10.69 -4.29
C ALA A 127 -7.92 -11.00 -2.84
N PRO A 128 -6.71 -11.55 -2.57
CA PRO A 128 -6.24 -11.76 -1.20
C PRO A 128 -6.08 -10.46 -0.42
N LYS A 129 -5.70 -9.37 -1.10
CA LYS A 129 -5.54 -8.04 -0.49
C LYS A 129 -6.89 -7.47 -0.06
N PHE A 130 -7.89 -7.56 -0.93
CA PHE A 130 -9.24 -7.10 -0.64
C PHE A 130 -9.88 -7.90 0.48
N ARG A 131 -9.73 -9.24 0.44
CA ARG A 131 -10.20 -10.14 1.50
C ARG A 131 -9.58 -9.78 2.86
N ALA A 132 -8.25 -9.70 2.92
CA ALA A 132 -7.56 -9.39 4.18
C ALA A 132 -7.95 -8.01 4.75
N VAL A 133 -8.17 -6.99 3.90
CA VAL A 133 -8.65 -5.68 4.37
C VAL A 133 -10.10 -5.78 4.88
N ARG A 134 -10.95 -6.58 4.24
CA ARG A 134 -12.31 -6.86 4.71
C ARG A 134 -12.32 -7.58 6.07
N ASP A 135 -11.42 -8.54 6.25
CA ASP A 135 -11.26 -9.29 7.50
C ASP A 135 -10.79 -8.39 8.67
N LEU A 136 -10.14 -7.26 8.37
CA LEU A 136 -9.84 -6.20 9.35
C LEU A 136 -11.06 -5.32 9.70
N GLY A 137 -12.25 -5.66 9.19
CA GLY A 137 -13.51 -5.00 9.46
C GLY A 137 -13.80 -3.80 8.56
N PHE A 138 -13.13 -3.63 7.42
CA PHE A 138 -13.46 -2.58 6.45
C PHE A 138 -14.75 -2.92 5.70
N SER A 139 -15.71 -2.00 5.69
CA SER A 139 -16.89 -2.10 4.82
C SER A 139 -16.51 -1.93 3.35
N GLN A 140 -17.45 -2.21 2.44
CA GLN A 140 -17.24 -1.97 1.01
C GLN A 140 -16.90 -0.49 0.73
N SER A 141 -17.58 0.44 1.40
CA SER A 141 -17.28 1.87 1.29
C SER A 141 -15.89 2.24 1.81
N ASP A 142 -15.41 1.58 2.87
CA ASP A 142 -14.07 1.84 3.41
C ASP A 142 -12.98 1.30 2.48
N LEU A 143 -13.23 0.14 1.85
CA LEU A 143 -12.35 -0.46 0.83
C LEU A 143 -12.16 0.48 -0.37
N LEU A 144 -13.25 0.99 -0.94
CA LEU A 144 -13.21 1.96 -2.03
C LEU A 144 -12.37 3.18 -1.62
N ASN A 145 -12.68 3.77 -0.46
CA ASN A 145 -11.95 4.93 0.04
C ASN A 145 -10.45 4.64 0.29
N LEU A 146 -10.10 3.44 0.77
CA LEU A 146 -8.72 3.03 0.99
C LEU A 146 -7.95 3.02 -0.33
N PHE A 147 -8.45 2.30 -1.34
CA PHE A 147 -7.73 2.13 -2.60
C PHE A 147 -7.76 3.38 -3.49
N LEU A 148 -8.76 4.26 -3.34
CA LEU A 148 -8.83 5.55 -4.05
C LEU A 148 -7.97 6.65 -3.42
N SER A 149 -7.92 6.72 -2.09
CA SER A 149 -7.15 7.77 -1.41
C SER A 149 -5.68 7.38 -1.20
N GLN A 150 -5.43 6.10 -0.98
CA GLN A 150 -4.12 5.54 -0.70
C GLN A 150 -3.61 4.69 -1.86
N SER A 151 -3.95 4.99 -3.12
CA SER A 151 -3.65 4.15 -4.30
C SER A 151 -2.25 3.49 -4.36
N PRO A 152 -1.15 4.09 -3.85
CA PRO A 152 0.13 3.37 -3.71
C PRO A 152 0.07 2.05 -2.92
N VAL A 153 -0.93 1.85 -2.06
CA VAL A 153 -1.16 0.60 -1.31
C VAL A 153 -1.43 -0.60 -2.21
N LEU A 154 -1.91 -0.38 -3.44
CA LEU A 154 -2.08 -1.46 -4.41
C LEU A 154 -0.76 -2.15 -4.74
N ASN A 155 0.37 -1.43 -4.74
CA ASN A 155 1.69 -2.01 -4.96
C ASN A 155 2.27 -2.73 -3.75
N PHE A 156 1.66 -2.60 -2.58
CA PHE A 156 2.23 -3.17 -1.37
C PHE A 156 2.05 -4.68 -1.37
N ARG A 157 3.13 -5.37 -0.99
CA ARG A 157 3.05 -6.80 -0.65
C ARG A 157 2.17 -6.93 0.59
N LEU A 158 1.18 -7.82 0.51
CA LEU A 158 0.13 -7.95 1.52
C LEU A 158 0.70 -8.09 2.94
N HIS A 159 1.45 -9.16 3.19
CA HIS A 159 1.98 -9.46 4.53
C HIS A 159 3.22 -8.63 4.89
N ARG A 160 4.06 -8.28 3.90
CA ARG A 160 5.32 -7.58 4.18
C ARG A 160 5.13 -6.07 4.38
N THR A 161 4.06 -5.47 3.85
CA THR A 161 3.95 -4.01 3.78
C THR A 161 2.56 -3.49 4.06
N LEU A 162 1.51 -4.06 3.48
CA LEU A 162 0.17 -3.50 3.65
C LEU A 162 -0.35 -3.70 5.08
N LEU A 163 -0.40 -4.95 5.56
CA LEU A 163 -0.93 -5.26 6.88
C LEU A 163 -0.11 -4.60 8.01
N PRO A 164 1.23 -4.64 8.00
CA PRO A 164 2.03 -3.95 9.02
C PRO A 164 1.78 -2.44 9.07
N ARG A 165 1.50 -1.80 7.91
CA ARG A 165 1.16 -0.38 7.86
C ARG A 165 -0.22 -0.09 8.44
N ILE A 166 -1.22 -0.88 8.07
CA ILE A 166 -2.57 -0.72 8.63
C ILE A 166 -2.53 -0.90 10.15
N GLU A 167 -1.82 -1.93 10.63
CA GLU A 167 -1.68 -2.20 12.06
C GLU A 167 -0.93 -1.09 12.80
N LEU A 168 0.18 -0.58 12.26
CA LEU A 168 0.89 0.55 12.85
C LEU A 168 -0.01 1.77 13.01
N TRP A 169 -0.77 2.11 11.97
CA TRP A 169 -1.66 3.27 12.03
C TRP A 169 -2.86 3.04 12.93
N ARG A 170 -3.42 1.83 12.94
CA ARG A 170 -4.44 1.42 13.92
C ARG A 170 -3.92 1.65 15.34
N ASN A 171 -2.69 1.25 15.64
CA ASN A 171 -2.09 1.39 16.97
C ASN A 171 -1.83 2.85 17.32
N LEU A 172 -1.31 3.67 16.40
CA LEU A 172 -1.12 5.10 16.62
C LEU A 172 -2.43 5.86 16.86
N PHE A 173 -3.49 5.48 16.13
CA PHE A 173 -4.84 6.03 16.34
C PHE A 173 -5.57 5.36 17.53
N GLY A 174 -5.09 4.23 18.03
CA GLY A 174 -5.75 3.45 19.08
C GLY A 174 -7.13 2.88 18.69
N SER A 175 -7.54 2.96 17.42
CA SER A 175 -8.85 2.51 16.97
C SER A 175 -8.90 2.32 15.45
N MET A 176 -9.47 1.19 15.02
CA MET A 176 -9.75 0.94 13.60
C MET A 176 -10.78 1.93 13.03
N GLU A 177 -11.77 2.34 13.82
CA GLU A 177 -12.79 3.29 13.36
C GLU A 177 -12.21 4.68 13.12
N ILE A 178 -11.28 5.11 13.98
CA ILE A 178 -10.54 6.36 13.77
C ILE A 178 -9.70 6.27 12.50
N LEU A 179 -9.00 5.14 12.28
CA LEU A 179 -8.22 4.93 11.05
C LEU A 179 -9.10 5.04 9.79
N LYS A 180 -10.25 4.35 9.75
CA LYS A 180 -11.20 4.42 8.63
C LYS A 180 -11.69 5.86 8.38
N LYS A 181 -12.00 6.61 9.45
CA LYS A 181 -12.37 8.03 9.36
C LYS A 181 -11.28 8.88 8.71
N PHE A 182 -10.01 8.62 9.01
CA PHE A 182 -8.88 9.32 8.38
C PHE A 182 -8.66 8.94 6.92
N ILE A 183 -8.88 7.67 6.57
CA ILE A 183 -8.85 7.22 5.18
C ILE A 183 -9.92 7.95 4.35
N LYS A 184 -11.14 8.11 4.87
CA LYS A 184 -12.23 8.86 4.22
C LYS A 184 -11.92 10.34 4.00
N ARG A 185 -11.06 10.94 4.83
CA ARG A 185 -10.55 12.32 4.65
C ARG A 185 -9.53 12.46 3.52
N LYS A 186 -9.25 11.37 2.79
CA LYS A 186 -8.35 11.31 1.62
C LYS A 186 -6.93 11.80 1.89
N GLN A 187 -6.47 11.77 3.14
CA GLN A 187 -5.10 12.14 3.49
C GLN A 187 -4.15 10.99 3.17
N ARG A 188 -3.14 11.20 2.32
CA ARG A 188 -2.11 10.20 2.05
C ARG A 188 -1.20 10.07 3.26
N PHE A 189 -1.28 8.97 3.99
CA PHE A 189 -0.37 8.69 5.12
C PHE A 189 0.11 7.24 5.12
N LEU A 190 -0.68 6.31 4.57
CA LEU A 190 -0.29 4.89 4.44
C LEU A 190 0.83 4.70 3.42
N SER A 191 1.10 5.66 2.55
CA SER A 191 2.16 5.55 1.53
C SER A 191 3.58 5.77 2.07
N TYR A 192 3.74 6.43 3.22
CA TYR A 192 5.06 6.77 3.75
C TYR A 192 5.76 5.58 4.42
N SER A 193 7.10 5.55 4.30
CA SER A 193 7.93 4.50 4.89
C SER A 193 7.88 4.56 6.41
N ILE A 194 7.56 3.42 7.03
CA ILE A 194 7.62 3.25 8.49
C ILE A 194 9.04 3.54 8.99
N GLU A 195 10.03 2.84 8.43
CA GLU A 195 11.43 2.88 8.85
C GLU A 195 12.09 4.25 8.59
N LYS A 196 11.79 4.89 7.45
CA LYS A 196 12.49 6.12 7.04
C LYS A 196 11.78 7.40 7.46
N ARG A 197 10.49 7.35 7.80
CA ARG A 197 9.70 8.55 8.15
C ARG A 197 9.05 8.43 9.51
N ILE A 198 8.23 7.41 9.69
CA ILE A 198 7.36 7.35 10.86
C ILE A 198 8.17 7.06 12.13
N LEU A 199 8.99 6.01 12.14
CA LEU A 199 9.78 5.64 13.31
C LEU A 199 10.78 6.73 13.74
N PRO A 200 11.58 7.33 12.84
CA PRO A 200 12.48 8.42 13.24
C PRO A 200 11.75 9.62 13.85
N ASN A 201 10.59 9.98 13.31
CA ASN A 201 9.80 11.08 13.85
C ASN A 201 9.17 10.74 15.21
N LEU A 202 8.72 9.49 15.40
CA LEU A 202 8.21 9.04 16.70
C LEU A 202 9.31 9.03 17.75
N SER A 203 10.50 8.51 17.42
CA SER A 203 11.66 8.55 18.31
C SER A 203 12.03 9.98 18.66
N LEU A 204 12.12 10.88 17.68
CA LEU A 204 12.44 12.28 17.94
C LEU A 204 11.45 12.95 18.91
N LEU A 205 10.14 12.71 18.76
CA LEU A 205 9.15 13.27 19.68
C LEU A 205 9.34 12.72 21.10
N ARG A 206 9.69 11.44 21.25
CA ARG A 206 9.99 10.82 22.55
C ARG A 206 11.27 11.36 23.16
N ASP A 207 12.30 11.58 22.36
CA ASP A 207 13.57 12.17 22.80
C ASP A 207 13.36 13.62 23.29
N CYS A 208 12.37 14.32 22.75
CA CYS A 208 11.90 15.62 23.27
C CYS A 208 11.00 15.50 24.53
N GLY A 209 10.90 14.33 25.15
CA GLY A 209 10.10 14.10 26.35
C GLY A 209 8.58 14.06 26.13
N ILE A 210 8.10 13.95 24.87
CA ILE A 210 6.67 13.90 24.59
C ILE A 210 6.16 12.47 24.82
N PRO A 211 5.23 12.24 25.77
CA PRO A 211 4.74 10.90 26.06
C PRO A 211 3.86 10.35 24.94
N ASP A 212 3.80 9.02 24.79
CA ASP A 212 3.07 8.34 23.71
C ASP A 212 1.59 8.73 23.64
N GLN A 213 0.94 9.03 24.78
CA GLN A 213 -0.45 9.51 24.82
C GLN A 213 -0.60 10.85 24.08
N LYS A 214 0.34 11.77 24.30
CA LYS A 214 0.36 13.09 23.63
C LYS A 214 0.73 12.96 22.17
N ILE A 215 1.65 12.04 21.82
CA ILE A 215 1.96 11.72 20.42
C ILE A 215 0.71 11.18 19.70
N SER A 216 -0.03 10.25 20.30
CA SER A 216 -1.28 9.73 19.72
C SER A 216 -2.29 10.86 19.47
N LEU A 217 -2.43 11.80 20.41
CA LEU A 217 -3.31 12.96 20.24
C LEU A 217 -2.86 13.88 19.09
N ILE A 218 -1.55 14.12 18.95
CA ILE A 218 -0.97 14.88 17.82
C ILE A 218 -1.27 14.17 16.50
N VAL A 219 -1.03 12.85 16.42
CA VAL A 219 -1.28 12.05 15.21
C VAL A 219 -2.77 12.04 14.86
N LYS A 220 -3.66 11.93 15.85
CA LYS A 220 -5.12 12.03 15.67
C LYS A 220 -5.59 13.41 15.24
N ARG A 221 -4.81 14.48 15.44
CA ARG A 221 -5.15 15.82 14.95
C ARG A 221 -4.56 16.07 13.58
N GLN A 222 -3.30 15.69 13.39
CA GLN A 222 -2.52 15.94 12.19
C GLN A 222 -1.62 14.75 11.82
N PRO A 223 -2.19 13.70 11.18
CA PRO A 223 -1.42 12.51 10.79
C PRO A 223 -0.24 12.83 9.87
N THR A 224 -0.37 13.89 9.06
CA THR A 224 0.69 14.27 8.12
C THR A 224 1.94 14.84 8.80
N LEU A 225 1.87 15.19 10.09
CA LEU A 225 3.04 15.67 10.85
C LEU A 225 4.09 14.56 11.01
N ILE A 226 3.66 13.35 11.37
CA ILE A 226 4.59 12.23 11.64
C ILE A 226 5.21 11.62 10.37
N VAL A 227 4.72 12.00 9.19
CA VAL A 227 5.25 11.52 7.89
C VAL A 227 6.15 12.53 7.19
N ARG A 228 6.37 13.71 7.79
CA ARG A 228 7.32 14.72 7.28
C ARG A 228 8.74 14.18 7.22
N ARG A 229 9.61 14.85 6.46
CA ARG A 229 11.04 14.53 6.46
C ARG A 229 11.57 14.72 7.89
N PRO A 230 12.35 13.77 8.44
CA PRO A 230 12.85 13.89 9.81
C PRO A 230 13.57 15.21 10.10
N ASP A 231 14.36 15.69 9.14
CA ASP A 231 15.09 16.96 9.26
C ASP A 231 14.14 18.15 9.45
N SER A 232 13.01 18.16 8.73
CA SER A 232 12.00 19.21 8.86
C SER A 232 11.31 19.21 10.23
N LEU A 233 11.28 18.07 10.93
CA LEU A 233 10.66 17.95 12.26
C LEU A 233 11.63 18.38 13.37
N ARG A 234 12.95 18.17 13.16
CA ARG A 234 14.03 18.65 14.06
C ARG A 234 14.04 20.16 14.24
N HIS A 235 13.74 20.92 13.18
CA HIS A 235 13.66 22.38 13.29
C HIS A 235 12.52 22.81 14.21
N PHE A 236 11.41 22.07 14.23
CA PHE A 236 10.26 22.39 15.09
C PHE A 236 10.53 22.09 16.57
N SER A 237 11.41 21.14 16.87
CA SER A 237 11.74 20.75 18.24
C SER A 237 12.88 21.57 18.87
N ARG A 238 13.67 22.30 18.07
CA ARG A 238 14.79 23.13 18.54
C ARG A 238 14.46 24.61 18.73
N SER A 239 13.26 25.05 18.34
CA SER A 239 12.81 26.45 18.47
C SER A 239 11.99 26.71 19.74
N ARG A 240 12.22 25.94 20.80
CA ARG A 240 11.62 26.15 22.12
C ARG A 240 12.69 26.18 23.19
#